data_AF-A0A7J4AVW4-F1
#
_entry.id   AF-A0A7J4AVW4-F1
#
_cell.length_a   1.000
_cell.length_b   1.000
_cell.length_c   1.000
_cell.angle_alpha   90.00
_cell.angle_beta   90.00
_cell.angle_gamma   90.00
#
_symmetry.space_group_name_H-M   'P 1'
#
loop_
_entity.id
_entity.type
_entity.pdbx_description
1 polymer ?
#
loop_
_entity_poly.entity_id
_entity_poly.type
_entity_poly.pdbx_seq_one_letter_code
_entity_poly.pdbx_strand_id
1 'polypeptide(L)'
;TPEIIEKGVLRAKYDLSVYKDGTVRFDATNAPLTHFKPSEVGVSVERLRQLGYNCDIYGAPLTDANQICELKIQDVIIPVKCAEYFIRVANFLDELLTKVYKLSPYYNVRRIEDLLGHLVVGLAPHTSVGILGRIIGFTNLNVCYAHPIWHSAKRRDCDGDEDALMLALDTLLNFSREYLPAQIGGIMDAPLLLIPVVNTQEVQRQAYDFDVANAYPLEFYERTLENVDAKHVSRIIDLIGHRLGTEAQFEGFNFTTPVSNVNMGNAESAYKRFKTMIEKLTCQLDLAEKIEAVDARKVALKVLTKHFIRDIAGNLRAFSMQVFRCKSCSKRFRRLPLRGRCPSCGGELTLTVYRGGIEKYLEAAQHLVEKYGLPRYYAQRILLMREEINSLFEGKKPKQISLTDFA
;
A
#
# COMPACT_ATOMS: atom_id res chain seq x y z
N THR A 1 -5.60 -28.46 -9.64
CA THR A 1 -4.47 -29.39 -9.51
C THR A 1 -3.56 -28.92 -8.39
N PRO A 2 -3.08 -29.79 -7.48
CA PRO A 2 -2.12 -29.36 -6.46
C PRO A 2 -0.76 -29.03 -7.09
N GLU A 3 -0.05 -28.05 -6.52
CA GLU A 3 1.35 -27.78 -6.86
C GLU A 3 2.27 -28.89 -6.32
N ILE A 4 3.41 -29.11 -6.97
CA ILE A 4 4.41 -30.10 -6.53
C ILE A 4 4.98 -29.74 -5.15
N ILE A 5 5.16 -30.75 -4.30
CA ILE A 5 5.54 -30.57 -2.89
C ILE A 5 6.96 -29.99 -2.77
N GLU A 6 7.84 -30.34 -3.70
CA GLU A 6 9.23 -29.88 -3.76
C GLU A 6 9.31 -28.34 -3.79
N LYS A 7 8.42 -27.67 -4.55
CA LYS A 7 8.32 -26.21 -4.55
C LYS A 7 7.93 -25.69 -3.17
N GLY A 8 6.97 -26.34 -2.50
CA GLY A 8 6.57 -26.00 -1.13
C GLY A 8 7.70 -26.13 -0.11
N VAL A 9 8.47 -27.23 -0.16
CA VAL A 9 9.64 -27.45 0.73
C VAL A 9 10.71 -26.38 0.49
N LEU A 10 11.00 -26.05 -0.76
CA LEU A 10 11.97 -25.01 -1.10
C LEU A 10 11.48 -23.62 -0.67
N ARG A 11 10.21 -23.27 -0.88
CA ARG A 11 9.66 -22.00 -0.39
C ARG A 11 9.74 -21.89 1.14
N ALA A 12 9.42 -22.97 1.86
CA ALA A 12 9.55 -23.01 3.31
C ALA A 12 11.01 -22.83 3.78
N LYS A 13 11.98 -23.43 3.08
CA LYS A 13 13.41 -23.26 3.36
C LYS A 13 13.86 -21.79 3.29
N TYR A 14 13.32 -21.03 2.34
CA TYR A 14 13.65 -19.61 2.13
C TYR A 14 12.67 -18.63 2.79
N ASP A 15 11.73 -19.13 3.61
CA ASP A 15 10.71 -18.31 4.27
C ASP A 15 9.93 -17.42 3.27
N LEU A 16 9.46 -18.05 2.19
CA LEU A 16 8.69 -17.39 1.12
C LEU A 16 7.21 -17.73 1.23
N SER A 17 6.38 -16.69 1.09
CA SER A 17 4.92 -16.84 1.01
C SER A 17 4.47 -16.85 -0.44
N VAL A 18 3.56 -17.77 -0.78
CA VAL A 18 3.03 -17.95 -2.13
C VAL A 18 1.66 -17.30 -2.25
N TYR A 19 1.40 -16.66 -3.40
CA TYR A 19 0.10 -16.11 -3.73
C TYR A 19 -0.79 -17.16 -4.41
N LYS A 20 -2.08 -16.85 -4.60
CA LYS A 20 -3.12 -17.80 -5.09
C LYS A 20 -2.81 -18.43 -6.45
N ASP A 21 -1.91 -17.82 -7.23
CA ASP A 21 -1.54 -18.23 -8.58
C ASP A 21 -0.17 -18.94 -8.66
N GLY A 22 0.47 -19.19 -7.51
CA GLY A 22 1.78 -19.85 -7.42
C GLY A 22 2.98 -18.90 -7.41
N THR A 23 2.77 -17.60 -7.69
CA THR A 23 3.82 -16.58 -7.73
C THR A 23 4.18 -16.05 -6.34
N VAL A 24 5.36 -15.45 -6.22
CA VAL A 24 5.83 -14.75 -5.02
C VAL A 24 5.83 -13.25 -5.27
N ARG A 25 5.08 -12.51 -4.44
CA ARG A 25 4.82 -11.08 -4.63
C ARG A 25 5.40 -10.24 -3.52
N PHE A 26 5.79 -9.02 -3.88
CA PHE A 26 6.12 -7.96 -2.94
C PHE A 26 5.28 -6.73 -3.26
N ASP A 27 4.44 -6.30 -2.32
CA ASP A 27 3.60 -5.12 -2.51
C ASP A 27 4.36 -3.85 -2.11
N ALA A 28 4.33 -2.84 -2.98
CA ALA A 28 4.96 -1.54 -2.76
C ALA A 28 4.06 -0.40 -3.23
N THR A 29 4.04 0.70 -2.49
CA THR A 29 3.30 1.91 -2.89
C THR A 29 3.98 2.56 -4.10
N ASN A 30 3.19 2.96 -5.09
CA ASN A 30 3.72 3.59 -6.29
C ASN A 30 4.12 5.04 -6.04
N ALA A 31 5.30 5.41 -6.53
CA ALA A 31 5.75 6.80 -6.58
C ALA A 31 6.32 7.12 -7.98
N PRO A 32 5.88 8.21 -8.64
CA PRO A 32 6.39 8.59 -9.93
C PRO A 32 7.75 9.26 -9.78
N LEU A 33 8.69 8.90 -10.65
CA LEU A 33 10.00 9.52 -10.74
C LEU A 33 10.43 9.58 -12.21
N THR A 34 10.88 10.74 -12.66
CA THR A 34 11.42 10.92 -14.02
C THR A 34 12.93 11.11 -14.02
N HIS A 35 13.51 11.57 -12.91
CA HIS A 35 14.94 11.86 -12.79
C HIS A 35 15.49 11.39 -11.45
N PHE A 36 16.73 10.96 -11.43
CA PHE A 36 17.41 10.50 -10.22
C PHE A 36 18.90 10.81 -10.26
N LYS A 37 19.54 10.86 -9.10
CA LYS A 37 21.00 10.86 -8.99
C LYS A 37 21.51 9.45 -8.66
N PRO A 38 22.64 9.00 -9.24
CA PRO A 38 23.26 7.73 -8.86
C PRO A 38 23.45 7.56 -7.34
N SER A 39 23.80 8.64 -6.64
CA SER A 39 23.97 8.66 -5.18
C SER A 39 22.68 8.42 -4.40
N GLU A 40 21.52 8.78 -4.95
CA GLU A 40 20.22 8.56 -4.32
C GLU A 40 19.80 7.10 -4.39
N VAL A 41 20.09 6.43 -5.51
CA VAL A 41 19.67 5.05 -5.76
C VAL A 41 20.67 4.00 -5.30
N GLY A 42 21.81 4.44 -4.74
CA GLY A 42 22.86 3.56 -4.21
C GLY A 42 23.61 2.76 -5.27
N VAL A 43 23.78 3.31 -6.48
CA VAL A 43 24.42 2.62 -7.61
C VAL A 43 25.62 3.40 -8.12
N SER A 44 26.70 2.69 -8.45
CA SER A 44 27.90 3.32 -9.02
C SER A 44 27.64 3.82 -10.45
N VAL A 45 28.30 4.91 -10.81
CA VAL A 45 28.25 5.49 -12.17
C VAL A 45 28.64 4.46 -13.23
N GLU A 46 29.67 3.65 -12.97
CA GLU A 46 30.11 2.58 -13.86
C GLU A 46 29.01 1.55 -14.14
N ARG A 47 28.27 1.17 -13.10
CA ARG A 47 27.18 0.20 -13.24
C ARG A 47 25.99 0.79 -14.00
N LEU A 48 25.67 2.07 -13.79
CA LEU A 48 24.65 2.77 -14.58
C LEU A 48 25.03 2.88 -16.06
N ARG A 49 26.31 3.16 -16.37
CA ARG A 49 26.83 3.13 -17.75
C ARG A 49 26.64 1.76 -18.40
N GLN A 50 26.90 0.66 -17.67
CA GLN A 50 26.64 -0.70 -18.16
C GLN A 50 25.14 -0.95 -18.44
N LEU A 51 24.24 -0.30 -17.70
CA LEU A 51 22.79 -0.37 -17.91
C LEU A 51 22.30 0.53 -19.07
N GLY A 52 23.19 1.32 -19.66
CA GLY A 52 22.92 2.19 -20.82
C GLY A 52 22.65 3.65 -20.47
N TYR A 53 23.08 4.12 -19.30
CA TYR A 53 23.04 5.53 -18.89
C TYR A 53 24.40 6.19 -19.12
N ASN A 54 24.55 6.85 -20.26
CA ASN A 54 25.84 7.42 -20.69
C ASN A 54 25.97 8.92 -20.39
N CYS A 55 24.86 9.65 -20.44
CA CYS A 55 24.80 11.10 -20.30
C CYS A 55 23.86 11.50 -19.17
N ASP A 56 24.08 12.69 -18.63
CA ASP A 56 23.13 13.37 -17.74
C ASP A 56 22.03 14.10 -18.53
N ILE A 57 21.11 14.74 -17.80
CA ILE A 57 19.99 15.51 -18.37
C ILE A 57 20.43 16.64 -19.34
N TYR A 58 21.64 17.18 -19.19
CA TYR A 58 22.17 18.24 -20.05
C TYR A 58 22.99 17.69 -21.22
N GLY A 59 23.07 16.37 -21.38
CA GLY A 59 23.85 15.70 -22.42
C GLY A 59 25.34 15.60 -22.10
N ALA A 60 25.78 15.96 -20.89
CA ALA A 60 27.17 15.79 -20.49
C ALA A 60 27.45 14.33 -20.08
N PRO A 61 28.67 13.79 -20.31
CA PRO A 61 29.00 12.43 -19.90
C PRO A 61 28.82 12.20 -18.40
N LEU A 62 28.17 11.10 -18.02
CA LEU A 62 27.90 10.75 -16.64
C LEU A 62 29.19 10.31 -15.94
N THR A 63 29.80 11.17 -15.12
CA THR A 63 31.08 10.95 -14.42
C THR A 63 30.96 11.07 -12.90
N ASP A 64 30.02 11.87 -12.40
CA ASP A 64 29.79 12.13 -10.98
C ASP A 64 28.48 11.45 -10.52
N ALA A 65 28.48 10.94 -9.28
CA ALA A 65 27.31 10.35 -8.65
C ALA A 65 26.21 11.37 -8.30
N ASN A 66 26.50 12.68 -8.36
CA ASN A 66 25.54 13.77 -8.12
C ASN A 66 24.92 14.33 -9.39
N GLN A 67 25.36 13.90 -10.58
CA GLN A 67 24.71 14.26 -11.83
C GLN A 67 23.31 13.64 -11.90
N ILE A 68 22.38 14.41 -12.47
CA ILE A 68 20.98 14.00 -12.61
C ILE A 68 20.82 13.26 -13.93
N CYS A 69 20.31 12.02 -13.84
CA CYS A 69 20.01 11.18 -14.98
C CYS A 69 18.50 11.13 -15.22
N GLU A 70 18.09 11.16 -16.48
CA GLU A 70 16.70 10.90 -16.87
C GLU A 70 16.40 9.39 -16.81
N LEU A 71 15.36 9.00 -16.07
CA LEU A 71 14.93 7.63 -15.90
C LEU A 71 14.22 7.11 -17.15
N LYS A 72 14.76 6.04 -17.75
CA LYS A 72 14.10 5.35 -18.87
C LYS A 72 12.77 4.74 -18.45
N ILE A 73 11.81 4.68 -19.37
CA ILE A 73 10.41 4.35 -19.07
C ILE A 73 10.24 3.09 -18.22
N GLN A 74 10.87 1.97 -18.58
CA GLN A 74 10.67 0.67 -17.91
C GLN A 74 11.71 0.37 -16.83
N ASP A 75 12.57 1.34 -16.51
CA ASP A 75 13.53 1.18 -15.42
C ASP A 75 12.88 1.54 -14.08
N VAL A 76 13.11 0.70 -13.08
CA VAL A 76 12.48 0.80 -11.75
C VAL A 76 13.52 0.83 -10.65
N ILE A 77 13.23 1.61 -9.62
CA ILE A 77 14.01 1.71 -8.38
C ILE A 77 13.13 1.16 -7.25
N ILE A 78 13.58 0.06 -6.66
CA ILE A 78 12.77 -0.72 -5.71
C ILE A 78 13.20 -0.48 -4.25
N PRO A 79 12.33 -0.70 -3.26
CA PRO A 79 12.72 -0.66 -1.86
C PRO A 79 13.84 -1.66 -1.54
N VAL A 80 14.76 -1.29 -0.64
CA VAL A 80 15.78 -2.22 -0.11
C VAL A 80 15.14 -3.49 0.47
N LYS A 81 14.00 -3.35 1.16
CA LYS A 81 13.23 -4.49 1.68
C LYS A 81 12.71 -5.42 0.58
N CYS A 82 12.34 -4.86 -0.58
CA CYS A 82 11.93 -5.63 -1.75
C CYS A 82 13.13 -6.42 -2.29
N ALA A 83 14.29 -5.77 -2.40
CA ALA A 83 15.52 -6.41 -2.85
C ALA A 83 15.96 -7.55 -1.91
N GLU A 84 15.95 -7.34 -0.60
CA GLU A 84 16.24 -8.40 0.40
C GLU A 84 15.28 -9.59 0.26
N TYR A 85 14.00 -9.34 -0.01
CA TYR A 85 13.03 -10.39 -0.30
C TYR A 85 13.34 -11.10 -1.62
N PHE A 86 13.67 -10.35 -2.67
CA PHE A 86 14.02 -10.90 -3.98
C PHE A 86 15.32 -11.71 -3.99
N ILE A 87 16.29 -11.43 -3.10
CA ILE A 87 17.45 -12.31 -2.91
C ILE A 87 16.98 -13.70 -2.46
N ARG A 88 16.02 -13.78 -1.52
CA ARG A 88 15.45 -15.06 -1.08
C ARG A 88 14.70 -15.77 -2.21
N VAL A 89 13.93 -15.01 -3.01
CA VAL A 89 13.23 -15.55 -4.19
C VAL A 89 14.22 -16.04 -5.25
N ALA A 90 15.28 -15.29 -5.55
CA ALA A 90 16.30 -15.66 -6.53
C ALA A 90 17.01 -16.97 -6.13
N ASN A 91 17.41 -17.09 -4.86
CA ASN A 91 18.02 -18.32 -4.33
C ASN A 91 17.05 -19.52 -4.38
N PHE A 92 15.76 -19.28 -4.09
CA PHE A 92 14.71 -20.27 -4.28
C PHE A 92 14.62 -20.74 -5.73
N LEU A 93 14.62 -19.82 -6.70
CA LEU A 93 14.52 -20.14 -8.13
C LEU A 93 15.76 -20.90 -8.62
N ASP A 94 16.96 -20.51 -8.18
CA ASP A 94 18.19 -21.20 -8.55
C ASP A 94 18.24 -22.63 -8.02
N GLU A 95 17.83 -22.84 -6.77
CA GLU A 95 17.75 -24.19 -6.19
C GLU A 95 16.62 -25.01 -6.82
N LEU A 96 15.50 -24.37 -7.18
CA LEU A 96 14.41 -24.99 -7.91
C LEU A 96 14.85 -25.47 -9.29
N LEU A 97 15.56 -24.61 -10.05
CA LEU A 97 16.16 -24.97 -11.33
C LEU A 97 17.13 -26.14 -11.20
N THR A 98 18.02 -26.08 -10.22
CA THR A 98 19.07 -27.10 -10.04
C THR A 98 18.52 -28.44 -9.54
N LYS A 99 17.70 -28.42 -8.47
CA LYS A 99 17.27 -29.64 -7.78
C LYS A 99 16.09 -30.31 -8.46
N VAL A 100 15.10 -29.53 -8.91
CA VAL A 100 13.85 -30.05 -9.49
C VAL A 100 13.96 -30.15 -11.00
N TYR A 101 14.35 -29.07 -11.67
CA TYR A 101 14.37 -29.02 -13.13
C TYR A 101 15.67 -29.49 -13.77
N LYS A 102 16.73 -29.74 -12.99
CA LYS A 102 18.07 -30.15 -13.45
C LYS A 102 18.70 -29.19 -14.46
N LEU A 103 18.44 -27.89 -14.29
CA LEU A 103 19.00 -26.80 -15.08
C LEU A 103 20.07 -26.03 -14.29
N SER A 104 20.89 -25.26 -14.99
CA SER A 104 21.84 -24.34 -14.34
C SER A 104 21.12 -23.23 -13.58
N PRO A 105 21.69 -22.72 -12.47
CA PRO A 105 21.16 -21.55 -11.77
C PRO A 105 21.19 -20.32 -12.70
N TYR A 106 20.22 -19.42 -12.54
CA TYR A 106 20.03 -18.27 -13.41
C TYR A 106 20.49 -16.97 -12.76
N TYR A 107 20.08 -16.71 -11.51
CA TYR A 107 20.33 -15.43 -10.84
C TYR A 107 21.72 -15.36 -10.22
N ASN A 108 22.11 -16.38 -9.44
CA ASN A 108 23.36 -16.43 -8.67
C ASN A 108 23.60 -15.19 -7.78
N VAL A 109 22.52 -14.61 -7.26
CA VAL A 109 22.49 -13.36 -6.50
C VAL A 109 22.91 -13.61 -5.05
N ARG A 110 23.91 -12.87 -4.55
CA ARG A 110 24.36 -12.92 -3.15
C ARG A 110 24.14 -11.61 -2.41
N ARG A 111 24.20 -10.50 -3.13
CA ARG A 111 24.01 -9.16 -2.59
C ARG A 111 22.92 -8.43 -3.36
N ILE A 112 22.48 -7.31 -2.79
CA ILE A 112 21.42 -6.50 -3.37
C ILE A 112 21.85 -5.94 -4.74
N GLU A 113 23.12 -5.57 -4.90
CA GLU A 113 23.63 -5.01 -6.15
C GLU A 113 23.61 -6.01 -7.31
N ASP A 114 23.64 -7.31 -7.03
CA ASP A 114 23.57 -8.35 -8.06
C ASP A 114 22.18 -8.38 -8.73
N LEU A 115 21.14 -7.82 -8.10
CA LEU A 115 19.80 -7.69 -8.70
C LEU A 115 19.72 -6.62 -9.80
N LEU A 116 20.73 -5.74 -9.91
CA LEU A 116 20.76 -4.67 -10.91
C LEU A 116 20.80 -5.24 -12.33
N GLY A 117 19.83 -4.84 -13.15
CA GLY A 117 19.63 -5.29 -14.52
C GLY A 117 18.70 -6.48 -14.67
N HIS A 118 18.32 -7.16 -13.58
CA HIS A 118 17.33 -8.22 -13.65
C HIS A 118 15.92 -7.66 -13.87
N LEU A 119 15.11 -8.46 -14.57
CA LEU A 119 13.75 -8.10 -14.93
C LEU A 119 12.77 -8.46 -13.82
N VAL A 120 11.83 -7.55 -13.61
CA VAL A 120 10.68 -7.70 -12.72
C VAL A 120 9.40 -7.53 -13.51
N VAL A 121 8.33 -8.12 -13.02
CA VAL A 121 6.96 -7.89 -13.49
C VAL A 121 6.26 -7.05 -12.44
N GLY A 122 5.82 -5.86 -12.83
CA GLY A 122 4.87 -5.07 -12.04
C GLY A 122 3.45 -5.46 -12.42
N LEU A 123 2.63 -5.78 -11.43
CA LEU A 123 1.23 -6.14 -11.61
C LEU A 123 0.36 -5.34 -10.65
N ALA A 124 -0.60 -4.63 -11.20
CA ALA A 124 -1.58 -3.90 -10.42
C ALA A 124 -2.68 -4.83 -9.89
N PRO A 125 -3.21 -4.58 -8.68
CA PRO A 125 -4.45 -5.20 -8.25
C PRO A 125 -5.56 -4.89 -9.26
N HIS A 126 -6.59 -5.72 -9.29
CA HIS A 126 -7.72 -5.67 -10.22
C HIS A 126 -7.33 -5.64 -11.71
N THR A 127 -6.12 -6.11 -12.06
CA THR A 127 -5.69 -6.28 -13.45
C THR A 127 -5.17 -7.70 -13.67
N SER A 128 -5.01 -8.07 -14.95
CA SER A 128 -4.46 -9.38 -15.35
C SER A 128 -3.27 -9.27 -16.30
N VAL A 129 -2.70 -8.07 -16.42
CA VAL A 129 -1.62 -7.76 -17.34
C VAL A 129 -0.43 -7.25 -16.53
N GLY A 130 0.66 -8.02 -16.53
CA GLY A 130 1.92 -7.61 -15.94
C GLY A 130 2.75 -6.80 -16.93
N ILE A 131 3.45 -5.78 -16.43
CA ILE A 131 4.36 -4.96 -17.23
C ILE A 131 5.79 -5.29 -16.83
N LEU A 132 6.65 -5.57 -17.81
CA LEU A 132 8.07 -5.76 -17.52
C LEU A 132 8.71 -4.43 -17.10
N GLY A 133 9.57 -4.53 -16.10
CA GLY A 133 10.48 -3.48 -15.69
C GLY A 133 11.87 -4.06 -15.41
N ARG A 134 12.88 -3.19 -15.35
CA ARG A 134 14.27 -3.57 -15.05
C ARG A 134 14.74 -2.84 -13.80
N ILE A 135 15.34 -3.57 -12.87
CA ILE A 135 15.86 -2.98 -11.63
C ILE A 135 17.13 -2.19 -11.94
N ILE A 136 17.14 -0.90 -11.61
CA ILE A 136 18.32 -0.03 -11.81
C ILE A 136 18.88 0.57 -10.53
N GLY A 137 18.21 0.37 -9.39
CA GLY A 137 18.66 0.92 -8.13
C GLY A 137 17.69 0.65 -6.98
N PHE A 138 18.03 1.20 -5.81
CA PHE A 138 17.34 0.91 -4.57
C PHE A 138 16.99 2.18 -3.78
N THR A 139 15.91 2.14 -3.02
CA THR A 139 15.54 3.22 -2.09
C THR A 139 15.35 2.68 -0.67
N ASN A 140 15.68 3.48 0.34
CA ASN A 140 15.41 3.20 1.75
C ASN A 140 13.93 3.42 2.12
N LEU A 141 13.14 4.04 1.25
CA LEU A 141 11.71 4.28 1.43
C LEU A 141 10.91 3.03 1.02
N ASN A 142 9.68 2.90 1.52
CA ASN A 142 8.80 1.78 1.17
C ASN A 142 7.96 2.07 -0.08
N VAL A 143 8.59 2.61 -1.12
CA VAL A 143 7.93 3.00 -2.38
C VAL A 143 8.67 2.44 -3.60
N CYS A 144 7.92 2.12 -4.65
CA CYS A 144 8.45 1.77 -5.96
C CYS A 144 8.53 3.03 -6.82
N TYR A 145 9.75 3.53 -7.02
CA TYR A 145 9.99 4.65 -7.93
C TYR A 145 10.09 4.13 -9.37
N ALA A 146 9.28 4.69 -10.24
CA ALA A 146 9.31 4.36 -11.66
C ALA A 146 8.76 5.51 -12.49
N HIS A 147 8.98 5.44 -13.81
CA HIS A 147 8.45 6.44 -14.73
C HIS A 147 6.90 6.48 -14.66
N PRO A 148 6.26 7.67 -14.68
CA PRO A 148 4.79 7.79 -14.67
C PRO A 148 4.10 6.93 -15.74
N ILE A 149 4.70 6.83 -16.93
CA ILE A 149 4.20 5.99 -18.02
C ILE A 149 4.18 4.51 -17.63
N TRP A 150 5.19 4.00 -16.90
CA TRP A 150 5.22 2.60 -16.45
C TRP A 150 4.18 2.33 -15.35
N HIS A 151 3.95 3.28 -14.45
CA HIS A 151 2.83 3.24 -13.50
C HIS A 151 1.48 3.19 -14.21
N SER A 152 1.26 4.10 -15.17
CA SER A 152 0.02 4.16 -15.94
C SER A 152 -0.20 2.94 -16.86
N ALA A 153 0.87 2.34 -17.39
CA ALA A 153 0.78 1.12 -18.21
C ALA A 153 0.17 -0.05 -17.44
N LYS A 154 0.34 -0.09 -16.11
CA LYS A 154 -0.30 -1.07 -15.22
C LYS A 154 -1.75 -0.73 -14.89
N ARG A 155 -2.34 0.30 -15.54
CA ARG A 155 -3.66 0.86 -15.24
C ARG A 155 -3.76 1.43 -13.82
N ARG A 156 -2.68 2.07 -13.36
CA ARG A 156 -2.56 2.62 -12.00
C ARG A 156 -2.22 4.09 -11.97
N ASP A 157 -2.76 4.73 -10.94
CA ASP A 157 -2.44 6.08 -10.57
C ASP A 157 -1.41 6.08 -9.44
N CYS A 158 -0.83 7.25 -9.18
CA CYS A 158 0.11 7.47 -8.08
C CYS A 158 -0.54 8.27 -6.94
N ASP A 159 -1.77 7.94 -6.59
CA ASP A 159 -2.58 8.61 -5.55
C ASP A 159 -2.60 7.83 -4.21
N GLY A 160 -1.67 6.88 -4.04
CA GLY A 160 -1.56 6.01 -2.87
C GLY A 160 -1.80 4.53 -3.17
N ASP A 161 -2.03 4.19 -4.44
CA ASP A 161 -2.13 2.81 -4.92
C ASP A 161 -0.84 2.01 -4.69
N GLU A 162 -1.01 0.71 -4.44
CA GLU A 162 0.06 -0.27 -4.26
C GLU A 162 0.05 -1.29 -5.40
N ASP A 163 1.23 -1.64 -5.88
CA ASP A 163 1.44 -2.67 -6.90
C ASP A 163 2.30 -3.82 -6.40
N ALA A 164 2.04 -4.99 -6.97
CA ALA A 164 2.84 -6.18 -6.73
C ALA A 164 4.04 -6.21 -7.69
N LEU A 165 5.23 -6.37 -7.13
CA LEU A 165 6.46 -6.66 -7.87
C LEU A 165 6.78 -8.15 -7.74
N MET A 166 7.16 -8.77 -8.85
CA MET A 166 7.57 -10.16 -8.93
C MET A 166 8.84 -10.28 -9.77
N LEU A 167 9.73 -11.24 -9.47
CA LEU A 167 10.82 -11.57 -10.40
C LEU A 167 10.24 -12.20 -11.68
N ALA A 168 10.76 -11.79 -12.84
CA ALA A 168 10.22 -12.24 -14.13
C ALA A 168 10.30 -13.77 -14.31
N LEU A 169 11.37 -14.41 -13.83
CA LEU A 169 11.49 -15.87 -13.94
C LEU A 169 10.54 -16.61 -12.99
N ASP A 170 10.24 -16.06 -11.81
CA ASP A 170 9.26 -16.63 -10.88
C ASP A 170 7.88 -16.69 -11.53
N THR A 171 7.50 -15.59 -12.18
CA THR A 171 6.23 -15.47 -12.90
C THR A 171 6.12 -16.43 -14.07
N LEU A 172 7.22 -16.81 -14.71
CA LEU A 172 7.21 -17.79 -15.80
C LEU A 172 7.21 -19.24 -15.30
N LEU A 173 7.95 -19.55 -14.22
CA LEU A 173 8.12 -20.94 -13.75
C LEU A 173 7.01 -21.42 -12.81
N ASN A 174 6.46 -20.50 -11.99
CA ASN A 174 5.59 -20.86 -10.88
C ASN A 174 4.12 -20.50 -11.10
N PHE A 175 3.83 -19.65 -12.09
CA PHE A 175 2.46 -19.34 -12.46
C PHE A 175 1.79 -20.51 -13.19
N SER A 176 0.53 -20.80 -12.83
CA SER A 176 -0.34 -21.64 -13.64
C SER A 176 -1.80 -21.21 -13.50
N ARG A 177 -2.53 -21.20 -14.63
CA ARG A 177 -3.97 -20.93 -14.63
C ARG A 177 -4.77 -21.97 -13.85
N GLU A 178 -4.24 -23.19 -13.69
CA GLU A 178 -4.90 -24.27 -12.92
C GLU A 178 -4.93 -24.00 -11.41
N TYR A 179 -4.09 -23.07 -10.91
CA TYR A 179 -4.08 -22.68 -9.51
C TYR A 179 -5.10 -21.59 -9.20
N LEU A 180 -5.60 -20.88 -10.21
CA LEU A 180 -6.52 -19.77 -10.01
C LEU A 180 -7.87 -20.24 -9.45
N PRO A 181 -8.46 -19.50 -8.49
CA PRO A 181 -9.78 -19.83 -7.96
C PRO A 181 -10.84 -19.84 -9.07
N ALA A 182 -11.68 -20.87 -9.09
CA ALA A 182 -12.79 -21.00 -10.05
C ALA A 182 -13.93 -20.00 -9.82
N GLN A 183 -13.88 -19.20 -8.75
CA GLN A 183 -14.90 -18.20 -8.45
C GLN A 183 -14.76 -16.96 -9.35
N ILE A 184 -15.87 -16.24 -9.54
CA ILE A 184 -15.89 -14.98 -10.29
C ILE A 184 -14.91 -13.99 -9.65
N GLY A 185 -14.00 -13.44 -10.47
CA GLY A 185 -12.94 -12.56 -9.99
C GLY A 185 -11.66 -13.27 -9.54
N GLY A 186 -11.61 -14.61 -9.52
CA GLY A 186 -10.41 -15.38 -9.17
C GLY A 186 -9.25 -15.19 -10.15
N ILE A 187 -9.56 -14.77 -11.39
CA ILE A 187 -8.62 -14.49 -12.47
C ILE A 187 -7.97 -13.11 -12.33
N MET A 188 -8.61 -12.19 -11.59
CA MET A 188 -8.07 -10.86 -11.34
C MET A 188 -6.85 -10.98 -10.42
N ASP A 189 -5.92 -10.05 -10.56
CA ASP A 189 -4.65 -10.04 -9.84
C ASP A 189 -3.76 -11.22 -10.23
N ALA A 190 -3.78 -11.70 -11.47
CA ALA A 190 -2.90 -12.76 -11.93
C ALA A 190 -2.26 -12.35 -13.27
N PRO A 191 -0.95 -12.54 -13.47
CA PRO A 191 -0.24 -12.10 -14.68
C PRO A 191 -0.56 -13.02 -15.86
N LEU A 192 -1.79 -12.97 -16.37
CA LEU A 192 -2.23 -13.77 -17.52
C LEU A 192 -1.54 -13.35 -18.81
N LEU A 193 -1.29 -12.05 -18.95
CA LEU A 193 -0.59 -11.45 -20.07
C LEU A 193 0.61 -10.68 -19.54
N LEU A 194 1.69 -10.65 -20.32
CA LEU A 194 2.88 -9.86 -20.04
C LEU A 194 3.13 -8.91 -21.20
N ILE A 195 3.27 -7.62 -20.90
CA ILE A 195 3.67 -6.60 -21.86
C ILE A 195 5.17 -6.38 -21.71
N PRO A 196 5.98 -6.76 -22.72
CA PRO A 196 7.42 -6.62 -22.63
C PRO A 196 7.90 -5.19 -22.89
N VAL A 197 7.20 -4.46 -23.76
CA VAL A 197 7.54 -3.08 -24.16
C VAL A 197 6.32 -2.21 -23.95
N VAL A 198 6.49 -1.12 -23.22
CA VAL A 198 5.40 -0.18 -22.93
C VAL A 198 5.17 0.73 -24.13
N ASN A 199 3.96 0.66 -24.71
CA ASN A 199 3.51 1.62 -25.71
C ASN A 199 2.91 2.85 -25.00
N THR A 200 3.56 4.00 -25.15
CA THR A 200 3.13 5.27 -24.57
C THR A 200 1.75 5.71 -25.05
N GLN A 201 1.25 5.24 -26.20
CA GLN A 201 -0.08 5.61 -26.71
C GLN A 201 -1.24 4.81 -26.10
N GLU A 202 -0.95 3.72 -25.39
CA GLU A 202 -1.96 2.80 -24.84
C GLU A 202 -2.20 2.99 -23.34
N VAL A 203 -1.37 3.80 -22.69
CA VAL A 203 -1.46 4.13 -21.26
C VAL A 203 -2.68 5.00 -20.95
N GLN A 204 -2.95 5.25 -19.67
CA GLN A 204 -4.12 6.03 -19.28
C GLN A 204 -3.92 7.52 -19.56
N ARG A 205 -5.04 8.23 -19.73
CA ARG A 205 -5.05 9.66 -20.03
C ARG A 205 -4.36 10.51 -18.96
N GLN A 206 -4.37 10.09 -17.69
CA GLN A 206 -3.70 10.82 -16.61
C GLN A 206 -2.20 10.98 -16.85
N ALA A 207 -1.54 10.00 -17.47
CA ALA A 207 -0.13 10.12 -17.83
C ALA A 207 0.10 11.11 -18.98
N TYR A 208 -0.89 11.36 -19.83
CA TYR A 208 -0.80 12.36 -20.91
C TYR A 208 -0.85 13.78 -20.38
N ASP A 209 -1.55 13.99 -19.28
CA ASP A 209 -1.66 15.28 -18.60
C ASP A 209 -0.45 15.56 -17.66
N PHE A 210 0.56 14.68 -17.65
CA PHE A 210 1.77 14.89 -16.88
C PHE A 210 2.67 15.94 -17.56
N ASP A 211 3.05 16.95 -16.78
CA ASP A 211 3.88 18.06 -17.22
C ASP A 211 5.37 17.73 -17.12
N VAL A 212 6.10 18.04 -18.19
CA VAL A 212 7.52 17.74 -18.37
C VAL A 212 8.32 18.97 -18.79
N ALA A 213 7.75 20.17 -18.61
CA ALA A 213 8.41 21.43 -18.87
C ALA A 213 9.54 21.73 -17.86
N ASN A 214 10.61 22.37 -18.32
CA ASN A 214 11.73 22.80 -17.47
C ASN A 214 11.34 24.02 -16.60
N ALA A 215 10.52 24.91 -17.14
CA ALA A 215 9.99 26.06 -16.43
C ALA A 215 8.63 26.46 -17.01
N TYR A 216 7.73 26.96 -16.18
CA TYR A 216 6.48 27.52 -16.66
C TYR A 216 6.70 28.89 -17.31
N PRO A 217 6.06 29.17 -18.47
CA PRO A 217 6.14 30.47 -19.12
C PRO A 217 5.41 31.54 -18.31
N LEU A 218 5.78 32.82 -18.49
CA LEU A 218 5.15 33.95 -17.79
C LEU A 218 3.62 33.97 -18.01
N GLU A 219 3.20 33.70 -19.25
CA GLU A 219 1.78 33.66 -19.62
C GLU A 219 0.98 32.69 -18.73
N PHE A 220 1.57 31.54 -18.35
CA PHE A 220 0.89 30.60 -17.44
C PHE A 220 0.50 31.29 -16.14
N TYR A 221 1.44 32.00 -15.51
CA TYR A 221 1.21 32.69 -14.23
C TYR A 221 0.16 33.79 -14.36
N GLU A 222 0.18 34.58 -15.44
CA GLU A 222 -0.80 35.64 -15.68
C GLU A 222 -2.22 35.07 -15.84
N ARG A 223 -2.37 33.98 -16.60
CA ARG A 223 -3.68 33.31 -16.77
C ARG A 223 -4.22 32.71 -15.48
N THR A 224 -3.36 32.35 -14.53
CA THR A 224 -3.83 31.88 -13.21
C THR A 224 -4.54 32.97 -12.41
N LEU A 225 -4.14 34.25 -12.57
CA LEU A 225 -4.80 35.39 -11.90
C LEU A 225 -6.21 35.63 -12.46
N GLU A 226 -6.42 35.31 -13.73
CA GLU A 226 -7.71 35.40 -14.41
C GLU A 226 -8.64 34.20 -14.12
N ASN A 227 -8.16 33.18 -13.39
CA ASN A 227 -8.87 31.93 -13.10
C ASN A 227 -9.33 31.18 -14.38
N VAL A 228 -8.51 31.19 -15.43
CA VAL A 228 -8.80 30.48 -16.68
C VAL A 228 -8.79 28.96 -16.44
N ASP A 229 -9.70 28.24 -17.11
CA ASP A 229 -9.73 26.77 -17.08
C ASP A 229 -8.41 26.17 -17.62
N ALA A 230 -7.88 25.18 -16.91
CA ALA A 230 -6.61 24.52 -17.22
C ALA A 230 -6.55 23.97 -18.66
N LYS A 231 -7.68 23.57 -19.27
CA LYS A 231 -7.70 23.08 -20.66
C LYS A 231 -7.25 24.11 -21.67
N HIS A 232 -7.53 25.40 -21.45
CA HIS A 232 -7.09 26.45 -22.36
C HIS A 232 -5.60 26.74 -22.21
N VAL A 233 -5.07 26.57 -21.01
CA VAL A 233 -3.66 26.83 -20.66
C VAL A 233 -2.76 25.64 -20.98
N SER A 234 -3.30 24.42 -21.01
CA SER A 234 -2.57 23.17 -21.29
C SER A 234 -1.71 23.24 -22.55
N ARG A 235 -2.16 23.95 -23.60
CA ARG A 235 -1.47 24.11 -24.89
C ARG A 235 -0.14 24.86 -24.80
N ILE A 236 0.03 25.67 -23.76
CA ILE A 236 1.22 26.50 -23.55
C ILE A 236 2.28 25.71 -22.76
N ILE A 237 1.87 24.63 -22.08
CA ILE A 237 2.74 23.76 -21.28
C ILE A 237 3.12 22.53 -22.09
N ASP A 238 4.33 22.04 -21.86
CA ASP A 238 4.83 20.81 -22.46
C ASP A 238 4.34 19.60 -21.66
N LEU A 239 3.32 18.93 -22.20
CA LEU A 239 2.71 17.74 -21.62
C LEU A 239 3.18 16.49 -22.38
N ILE A 240 3.24 15.34 -21.69
CA ILE A 240 3.54 14.04 -22.35
C ILE A 240 2.59 13.79 -23.52
N GLY A 241 1.31 14.17 -23.40
CA GLY A 241 0.31 14.05 -24.46
C GLY A 241 0.69 14.74 -25.78
N HIS A 242 1.46 15.85 -25.73
CA HIS A 242 1.90 16.58 -26.92
C HIS A 242 3.08 15.91 -27.64
N ARG A 243 3.79 15.00 -26.96
CA ARG A 243 4.99 14.31 -27.46
C ARG A 243 4.68 12.94 -28.07
N LEU A 244 3.47 12.42 -27.88
CA LEU A 244 3.05 11.10 -28.36
C LEU A 244 3.23 10.95 -29.87
N GLY A 245 3.79 9.82 -30.30
CA GLY A 245 4.05 9.53 -31.71
C GLY A 245 5.35 10.14 -32.27
N THR A 246 6.11 10.87 -31.44
CA THR A 246 7.46 11.35 -31.75
C THR A 246 8.49 10.64 -30.88
N GLU A 247 9.79 10.73 -31.20
CA GLU A 247 10.86 10.14 -30.40
C GLU A 247 10.94 10.75 -28.98
N ALA A 248 10.50 12.01 -28.82
CA ALA A 248 10.45 12.72 -27.54
C ALA A 248 9.45 12.14 -26.52
N GLN A 249 8.69 11.10 -26.88
CA GLN A 249 7.83 10.37 -25.94
C GLN A 249 8.62 9.47 -24.97
N PHE A 250 9.89 9.17 -25.29
CA PHE A 250 10.72 8.27 -24.51
C PHE A 250 11.76 8.97 -23.64
N GLU A 251 12.26 10.12 -24.09
CA GLU A 251 13.38 10.86 -23.49
C GLU A 251 13.21 12.38 -23.68
N GLY A 252 13.99 13.19 -22.96
CA GLY A 252 13.97 14.64 -23.00
C GLY A 252 12.93 15.28 -22.07
N PHE A 253 12.53 14.60 -21.00
CA PHE A 253 11.68 15.17 -19.96
C PHE A 253 12.47 16.13 -19.08
N ASN A 254 11.79 17.11 -18.50
CA ASN A 254 12.37 18.02 -17.51
C ASN A 254 11.49 18.08 -16.26
N PHE A 255 11.93 18.87 -15.29
CA PHE A 255 11.21 19.17 -14.05
C PHE A 255 11.50 20.62 -13.65
N THR A 256 10.57 21.24 -12.93
CA THR A 256 10.67 22.66 -12.56
C THR A 256 11.43 22.91 -11.27
N THR A 257 11.30 22.01 -10.29
CA THR A 257 11.83 22.20 -8.94
C THR A 257 12.84 21.11 -8.60
N PRO A 258 14.15 21.41 -8.50
CA PRO A 258 15.15 20.44 -8.10
C PRO A 258 15.03 20.09 -6.62
N VAL A 259 15.29 18.82 -6.29
CA VAL A 259 15.41 18.35 -4.91
C VAL A 259 16.85 17.97 -4.59
N SER A 260 17.23 18.09 -3.33
CA SER A 260 18.55 17.68 -2.85
C SER A 260 18.71 16.16 -2.88
N ASN A 261 17.73 15.43 -2.33
CA ASN A 261 17.67 13.97 -2.35
C ASN A 261 16.22 13.48 -2.34
N VAL A 262 15.84 12.64 -3.31
CA VAL A 262 14.48 12.05 -3.41
C VAL A 262 14.10 11.17 -2.21
N ASN A 263 15.09 10.63 -1.52
CA ASN A 263 14.93 9.79 -0.33
C ASN A 263 14.96 10.58 0.99
N MET A 264 15.06 11.91 0.93
CA MET A 264 15.07 12.75 2.12
C MET A 264 13.68 12.77 2.77
N GLY A 265 13.57 12.23 3.98
CA GLY A 265 12.33 12.24 4.74
C GLY A 265 12.20 11.08 5.72
N ASN A 266 11.01 10.93 6.30
CA ASN A 266 10.70 9.83 7.20
C ASN A 266 10.35 8.57 6.39
N ALA A 267 11.20 7.55 6.45
CA ALA A 267 10.97 6.28 5.75
C ALA A 267 9.74 5.49 6.21
N GLU A 268 9.27 5.77 7.43
CA GLU A 268 8.10 5.13 8.01
C GLU A 268 7.21 6.16 8.71
N SER A 269 5.91 6.07 8.46
CA SER A 269 4.93 6.95 9.10
C SER A 269 4.79 6.62 10.59
N ALA A 270 4.65 7.65 11.42
CA ALA A 270 4.38 7.49 12.86
C ALA A 270 3.12 6.63 13.11
N TYR A 271 2.15 6.68 12.18
CA TYR A 271 0.91 5.89 12.24
C TYR A 271 1.15 4.37 12.34
N LYS A 272 2.18 3.84 11.67
CA LYS A 272 2.52 2.41 11.71
C LYS A 272 3.16 2.00 13.05
N ARG A 273 3.80 2.94 13.75
CA ARG A 273 4.48 2.69 15.03
C ARG A 273 3.51 2.60 16.21
N PHE A 274 2.41 3.33 16.16
CA PHE A 274 1.37 3.29 17.21
C PHE A 274 0.58 2.00 17.16
N LYS A 275 0.47 1.30 18.29
CA LYS A 275 -0.24 0.03 18.39
C LYS A 275 -1.73 0.24 18.66
N THR A 276 -2.06 1.20 19.52
CA THR A 276 -3.45 1.40 19.95
C THR A 276 -4.14 2.51 19.17
N MET A 277 -5.46 2.39 19.00
CA MET A 277 -6.26 3.42 18.35
C MET A 277 -6.30 4.71 19.17
N ILE A 278 -6.32 4.58 20.50
CA ILE A 278 -6.35 5.73 21.43
C ILE A 278 -5.07 6.56 21.28
N GLU A 279 -3.89 5.94 21.23
CA GLU A 279 -2.63 6.65 20.94
C GLU A 279 -2.70 7.41 19.61
N LYS A 280 -3.17 6.74 18.54
CA LYS A 280 -3.31 7.35 17.21
C LYS A 280 -4.21 8.58 17.26
N LEU A 281 -5.32 8.48 17.98
CA LEU A 281 -6.27 9.58 18.14
C LEU A 281 -5.64 10.75 18.90
N THR A 282 -5.01 10.49 20.04
CA THR A 282 -4.38 11.53 20.85
C THR A 282 -3.32 12.26 20.04
N CYS A 283 -2.43 11.53 19.35
CA CYS A 283 -1.42 12.15 18.50
C CYS A 283 -2.03 12.93 17.31
N GLN A 284 -3.12 12.44 16.71
CA GLN A 284 -3.84 13.17 15.66
C GLN A 284 -4.38 14.50 16.18
N LEU A 285 -4.94 14.51 17.39
CA LEU A 285 -5.52 15.69 18.01
C LEU A 285 -4.46 16.67 18.52
N ASP A 286 -3.38 16.17 19.11
CA ASP A 286 -2.23 16.98 19.50
C ASP A 286 -1.59 17.67 18.28
N LEU A 287 -1.59 17.01 17.13
CA LEU A 287 -1.16 17.62 15.87
C LEU A 287 -2.17 18.69 15.41
N ALA A 288 -3.47 18.41 15.50
CA ALA A 288 -4.51 19.38 15.16
C ALA A 288 -4.46 20.64 16.03
N GLU A 289 -4.07 20.52 17.31
CA GLU A 289 -3.88 21.67 18.21
C GLU A 289 -2.65 22.52 17.86
N LYS A 290 -1.65 21.94 17.18
CA LYS A 290 -0.42 22.63 16.78
C LYS A 290 -0.54 23.35 15.44
N ILE A 291 -1.48 22.97 14.59
CA ILE A 291 -1.62 23.50 13.23
C ILE A 291 -2.69 24.58 13.19
N GLU A 292 -2.30 25.81 12.86
CA GLU A 292 -3.21 26.97 12.78
C GLU A 292 -4.36 26.77 11.78
N ALA A 293 -4.09 26.12 10.63
CA ALA A 293 -5.08 25.86 9.60
C ALA A 293 -6.15 24.82 10.00
N VAL A 294 -5.99 24.11 11.13
CA VAL A 294 -6.84 23.00 11.53
C VAL A 294 -7.62 23.35 12.80
N ASP A 295 -8.95 23.34 12.71
CA ASP A 295 -9.82 23.48 13.86
C ASP A 295 -9.96 22.12 14.60
N ALA A 296 -9.18 21.97 15.68
CA ALA A 296 -9.16 20.76 16.51
C ALA A 296 -10.57 20.38 17.03
N ARG A 297 -11.42 21.36 17.35
CA ARG A 297 -12.79 21.11 17.81
C ARG A 297 -13.65 20.48 16.73
N LYS A 298 -13.53 20.95 15.48
CA LYS A 298 -14.20 20.33 14.32
C LYS A 298 -13.68 18.93 14.03
N VAL A 299 -12.37 18.70 14.16
CA VAL A 299 -11.77 17.37 13.98
C VAL A 299 -12.31 16.40 15.04
N ALA A 300 -12.27 16.78 16.33
CA ALA A 300 -12.81 15.99 17.42
C ALA A 300 -14.30 15.66 17.22
N LEU A 301 -15.10 16.65 16.80
CA LEU A 301 -16.52 16.45 16.48
C LEU A 301 -16.73 15.45 15.33
N LYS A 302 -15.94 15.54 14.26
CA LYS A 302 -16.00 14.59 13.13
C LYS A 302 -15.64 13.18 13.57
N VAL A 303 -14.57 13.02 14.35
CA VAL A 303 -14.17 11.71 14.88
C VAL A 303 -15.27 11.11 15.75
N LEU A 304 -15.81 11.88 16.68
CA LEU A 304 -16.84 11.44 17.59
C LEU A 304 -18.10 10.95 16.85
N THR A 305 -18.56 11.73 15.87
CA THR A 305 -19.83 11.46 15.16
C THR A 305 -19.71 10.37 14.10
N LYS A 306 -18.61 10.34 13.34
CA LYS A 306 -18.44 9.40 12.22
C LYS A 306 -17.87 8.06 12.65
N HIS A 307 -17.05 8.03 13.71
CA HIS A 307 -16.40 6.81 14.17
C HIS A 307 -16.97 6.33 15.50
N PHE A 308 -16.80 7.05 16.60
CA PHE A 308 -17.07 6.49 17.94
C PHE A 308 -18.54 6.24 18.22
N ILE A 309 -19.41 7.25 18.08
CA ILE A 309 -20.84 7.11 18.33
C ILE A 309 -21.45 6.05 17.40
N ARG A 310 -20.98 5.99 16.14
CA ARG A 310 -21.43 5.01 15.16
C ARG A 310 -21.02 3.60 15.55
N ASP A 311 -19.79 3.41 16.01
CA ASP A 311 -19.27 2.11 16.41
C ASP A 311 -19.90 1.62 17.72
N ILE A 312 -20.00 2.47 18.75
CA ILE A 312 -20.64 2.11 20.03
C ILE A 312 -22.10 1.71 19.79
N ALA A 313 -22.89 2.54 19.10
CA ALA A 313 -24.29 2.22 18.80
C ALA A 313 -24.44 1.00 17.89
N GLY A 314 -23.53 0.83 16.92
CA GLY A 314 -23.50 -0.32 16.02
C GLY A 314 -23.24 -1.62 16.78
N ASN A 315 -22.22 -1.64 17.65
CA ASN A 315 -21.86 -2.79 18.46
C ASN A 315 -22.94 -3.11 19.50
N LEU A 316 -23.57 -2.10 20.10
CA LEU A 316 -24.69 -2.29 21.03
C LEU A 316 -25.90 -2.96 20.37
N ARG A 317 -26.29 -2.46 19.18
CA ARG A 317 -27.36 -3.07 18.38
C ARG A 317 -26.98 -4.47 17.90
N ALA A 318 -25.73 -4.67 17.48
CA ALA A 318 -25.24 -5.97 17.06
C ALA A 318 -25.27 -6.97 18.22
N PHE A 319 -24.93 -6.54 19.44
CA PHE A 319 -24.95 -7.38 20.64
C PHE A 319 -26.35 -7.86 20.99
N SER A 320 -27.37 -7.00 20.91
CA SER A 320 -28.76 -7.39 21.21
C SER A 320 -29.37 -8.31 20.15
N MET A 321 -28.89 -8.24 18.90
CA MET A 321 -29.37 -9.05 17.77
C MET A 321 -28.43 -10.21 17.39
N GLN A 322 -27.40 -10.48 18.20
CA GLN A 322 -26.32 -11.37 17.81
C GLN A 322 -26.74 -12.84 17.63
N VAL A 323 -25.90 -13.57 16.90
CA VAL A 323 -26.04 -15.00 16.63
C VAL A 323 -24.95 -15.74 17.40
N PHE A 324 -25.25 -16.92 17.91
CA PHE A 324 -24.29 -17.75 18.65
C PHE A 324 -23.55 -18.67 17.68
N ARG A 325 -22.23 -18.79 17.84
CA ARG A 325 -21.39 -19.68 17.03
C ARG A 325 -20.84 -20.80 17.90
N CYS A 326 -20.88 -22.04 17.40
CA CYS A 326 -20.15 -23.13 18.05
C CYS A 326 -18.66 -23.05 17.73
N LYS A 327 -17.80 -23.15 18.76
CA LYS A 327 -16.33 -23.17 18.59
C LYS A 327 -15.85 -24.35 17.73
N SER A 328 -16.46 -25.53 17.90
CA SER A 328 -15.98 -26.77 17.28
C SER A 328 -16.45 -26.91 15.82
N CYS A 329 -17.74 -26.73 15.53
CA CYS A 329 -18.29 -26.97 14.19
C CYS A 329 -18.64 -25.69 13.40
N SER A 330 -18.40 -24.50 13.98
CA SER A 330 -18.73 -23.20 13.38
C SER A 330 -20.20 -22.98 12.98
N LYS A 331 -21.11 -23.89 13.37
CA LYS A 331 -22.55 -23.74 13.13
C LYS A 331 -23.10 -22.55 13.91
N ARG A 332 -23.97 -21.78 13.24
CA ARG A 332 -24.57 -20.55 13.74
C ARG A 332 -26.00 -20.79 14.22
N PHE A 333 -26.35 -20.25 15.38
CA PHE A 333 -27.66 -20.39 16.01
C PHE A 333 -28.23 -19.03 16.36
N ARG A 334 -29.41 -18.69 15.83
CA ARG A 334 -30.07 -17.40 16.10
C ARG A 334 -30.41 -17.21 17.59
N ARG A 335 -30.66 -18.29 18.31
CA ARG A 335 -30.94 -18.30 19.76
C ARG A 335 -30.08 -19.36 20.43
N LEU A 336 -29.71 -19.13 21.69
CA LEU A 336 -28.98 -20.13 22.47
C LEU A 336 -29.88 -21.36 22.68
N PRO A 337 -29.44 -22.58 22.29
CA PRO A 337 -30.15 -23.81 22.61
C PRO A 337 -30.28 -23.96 24.13
N LEU A 338 -31.44 -24.42 24.61
CA LEU A 338 -31.73 -24.57 26.05
C LEU A 338 -30.75 -25.52 26.76
N ARG A 339 -30.15 -26.46 26.04
CA ARG A 339 -29.11 -27.37 26.57
C ARG A 339 -27.77 -26.66 26.83
N GLY A 340 -27.60 -25.40 26.41
CA GLY A 340 -26.36 -24.63 26.54
C GLY A 340 -25.18 -25.13 25.68
N ARG A 341 -25.35 -26.23 24.95
CA ARG A 341 -24.34 -26.86 24.10
C ARG A 341 -24.81 -26.98 22.66
N CYS A 342 -23.88 -27.11 21.73
CA CYS A 342 -24.20 -27.33 20.33
C CYS A 342 -24.94 -28.67 20.13
N PRO A 343 -26.14 -28.68 19.53
CA PRO A 343 -26.90 -29.92 19.30
C PRO A 343 -26.24 -30.86 18.28
N SER A 344 -25.33 -30.36 17.44
CA SER A 344 -24.68 -31.18 16.40
C SER A 344 -23.35 -31.80 16.83
N CYS A 345 -22.58 -31.16 17.72
CA CYS A 345 -21.24 -31.65 18.10
C CYS A 345 -20.96 -31.60 19.61
N GLY A 346 -21.91 -31.16 20.43
CA GLY A 346 -21.73 -31.03 21.88
C GLY A 346 -20.79 -29.89 22.33
N GLY A 347 -20.16 -29.18 21.40
CA GLY A 347 -19.21 -28.10 21.69
C GLY A 347 -19.83 -26.85 22.32
N GLU A 348 -18.98 -26.03 22.92
CA GLU A 348 -19.34 -24.76 23.56
C GLU A 348 -19.81 -23.73 22.52
N LEU A 349 -20.79 -22.92 22.91
CA LEU A 349 -21.34 -21.83 22.12
C LEU A 349 -20.79 -20.51 22.64
N THR A 350 -20.32 -19.67 21.72
CA THR A 350 -19.80 -18.35 22.05
C THR A 350 -20.59 -17.23 21.39
N LEU A 351 -20.56 -16.08 22.06
CA LEU A 351 -20.99 -14.80 21.52
C LEU A 351 -20.10 -14.38 20.37
N THR A 352 -20.67 -13.67 19.39
CA THR A 352 -19.90 -13.04 18.32
C THR A 352 -19.46 -11.64 18.68
N VAL A 353 -20.23 -10.95 19.53
CA VAL A 353 -19.92 -9.61 20.02
C VAL A 353 -19.83 -9.68 21.55
N TYR A 354 -18.71 -9.19 22.09
CA TYR A 354 -18.44 -9.18 23.53
C TYR A 354 -18.59 -7.77 24.10
N ARG A 355 -18.90 -7.69 25.40
CA ARG A 355 -19.02 -6.44 26.16
C ARG A 355 -17.84 -5.49 25.94
N GLY A 356 -16.61 -6.00 26.03
CA GLY A 356 -15.41 -5.19 25.86
C GLY A 356 -15.30 -4.53 24.48
N GLY A 357 -15.92 -5.10 23.45
CA GLY A 357 -15.98 -4.46 22.12
C GLY A 357 -16.88 -3.23 22.07
N ILE A 358 -17.90 -3.16 22.93
CA ILE A 358 -18.83 -2.03 23.03
C ILE A 358 -18.23 -0.92 23.90
N GLU A 359 -17.59 -1.28 25.01
CA GLU A 359 -17.03 -0.32 25.98
C GLU A 359 -15.73 0.35 25.51
N LYS A 360 -15.03 -0.25 24.55
CA LYS A 360 -13.69 0.15 24.08
C LYS A 360 -13.50 1.65 23.82
N TYR A 361 -14.52 2.33 23.29
CA TYR A 361 -14.43 3.75 22.90
C TYR A 361 -15.26 4.69 23.77
N LEU A 362 -15.95 4.18 24.79
CA LEU A 362 -16.87 4.97 25.59
C LEU A 362 -16.12 6.05 26.40
N GLU A 363 -15.02 5.68 27.06
CA GLU A 363 -14.20 6.60 27.84
C GLU A 363 -13.51 7.65 26.95
N ALA A 364 -12.92 7.21 25.84
CA ALA A 364 -12.30 8.11 24.87
C ALA A 364 -13.32 9.12 24.30
N ALA A 365 -14.54 8.68 23.99
CA ALA A 365 -15.60 9.56 23.50
C ALA A 365 -15.98 10.63 24.51
N GLN A 366 -16.05 10.30 25.81
CA GLN A 366 -16.33 11.28 26.85
C GLN A 366 -15.21 12.30 27.01
N HIS A 367 -13.97 11.82 27.06
CA HIS A 367 -12.80 12.68 27.17
C HIS A 367 -12.75 13.71 26.02
N LEU A 368 -13.11 13.32 24.79
CA LEU A 368 -13.20 14.27 23.67
C LEU A 368 -14.25 15.35 23.86
N VAL A 369 -15.43 14.99 24.38
CA VAL A 369 -16.51 15.95 24.60
C VAL A 369 -16.12 16.98 25.66
N GLU A 370 -15.48 16.52 26.73
CA GLU A 370 -15.01 17.37 27.83
C GLU A 370 -13.85 18.25 27.39
N LYS A 371 -12.79 17.68 26.80
CA LYS A 371 -11.58 18.41 26.41
C LYS A 371 -11.87 19.52 25.38
N TYR A 372 -12.71 19.25 24.38
CA TYR A 372 -12.98 20.21 23.29
C TYR A 372 -14.30 20.98 23.47
N GLY A 373 -14.97 20.86 24.62
CA GLY A 373 -16.24 21.55 24.89
C GLY A 373 -17.27 21.32 23.78
N LEU A 374 -17.48 20.06 23.37
CA LEU A 374 -18.40 19.72 22.29
C LEU A 374 -19.87 19.98 22.70
N PRO A 375 -20.81 20.16 21.75
CA PRO A 375 -22.20 20.47 22.07
C PRO A 375 -22.83 19.47 23.06
N ARG A 376 -23.65 19.98 23.99
CA ARG A 376 -24.29 19.21 25.09
C ARG A 376 -25.04 17.97 24.61
N TYR A 377 -25.61 18.02 23.41
CA TYR A 377 -26.26 16.87 22.77
C TYR A 377 -25.36 15.61 22.75
N TYR A 378 -24.07 15.77 22.45
CA TYR A 378 -23.15 14.64 22.39
C TYR A 378 -22.79 14.11 23.77
N ALA A 379 -22.63 15.00 24.76
CA ALA A 379 -22.43 14.60 26.15
C ALA A 379 -23.61 13.75 26.65
N GLN A 380 -24.84 14.23 26.44
CA GLN A 380 -26.07 13.51 26.80
C GLN A 380 -26.18 12.17 26.06
N ARG A 381 -25.87 12.15 24.77
CA ARG A 381 -25.95 10.92 23.97
C ARG A 381 -24.98 9.84 24.45
N ILE A 382 -23.75 10.21 24.81
CA ILE A 382 -22.77 9.26 25.35
C ILE A 382 -23.19 8.78 26.75
N LEU A 383 -23.74 9.68 27.57
CA LEU A 383 -24.30 9.32 28.88
C LEU A 383 -25.41 8.27 28.74
N LEU A 384 -26.37 8.49 27.84
CA LEU A 384 -27.44 7.53 27.57
C LEU A 384 -26.90 6.17 27.10
N MET A 385 -25.90 6.17 26.21
CA MET A 385 -25.25 4.93 25.77
C MET A 385 -24.57 4.20 26.92
N ARG A 386 -23.92 4.92 27.84
CA ARG A 386 -23.32 4.33 29.05
C ARG A 386 -24.39 3.70 29.95
N GLU A 387 -25.48 4.40 30.20
CA GLU A 387 -26.58 3.89 31.01
C GLU A 387 -27.22 2.64 30.38
N GLU A 388 -27.39 2.63 29.06
CA GLU A 388 -27.92 1.48 28.32
C GLU A 388 -26.98 0.26 28.42
N ILE A 389 -25.66 0.48 28.27
CA ILE A 389 -24.64 -0.57 28.47
C ILE A 389 -24.71 -1.11 29.91
N ASN A 390 -24.72 -0.23 30.91
CA ASN A 390 -24.79 -0.65 32.31
C ASN A 390 -26.08 -1.45 32.57
N SER A 391 -27.24 -0.98 32.11
CA SER A 391 -28.52 -1.68 32.26
C SER A 391 -28.52 -3.06 31.60
N LEU A 392 -27.91 -3.20 30.41
CA LEU A 392 -27.84 -4.48 29.69
C LEU A 392 -26.91 -5.51 30.34
N PHE A 393 -25.82 -5.07 30.97
CA PHE A 393 -24.79 -5.96 31.51
C PHE A 393 -24.85 -6.12 33.04
N GLU A 394 -25.46 -5.20 33.77
CA GLU A 394 -25.64 -5.29 35.22
C GLU A 394 -26.83 -6.19 35.59
N GLY A 395 -26.62 -7.49 35.40
CA GLY A 395 -27.44 -8.52 36.03
C GLY A 395 -26.79 -9.02 37.32
N LYS A 396 -27.39 -8.69 38.48
CA LYS A 396 -27.23 -9.31 39.83
C LYS A 396 -25.97 -10.17 40.09
N LYS A 397 -24.77 -9.67 39.85
CA LYS A 397 -23.55 -10.25 40.44
C LYS A 397 -22.95 -9.19 41.35
N PRO A 398 -22.61 -9.53 42.61
CA PRO A 398 -22.02 -8.56 43.52
C PRO A 398 -20.75 -8.02 42.88
N LYS A 399 -20.70 -6.69 42.65
CA LYS A 399 -19.47 -6.02 42.25
C LYS A 399 -18.46 -6.21 43.37
N GLN A 400 -17.25 -6.67 43.03
CA GLN A 400 -16.12 -6.65 43.95
C GLN A 400 -15.80 -5.19 44.24
N ILE A 401 -16.12 -4.76 45.46
CA ILE A 401 -15.89 -3.39 45.93
C ILE A 401 -14.40 -3.24 46.24
N SER A 402 -13.76 -2.16 45.80
CA SER A 402 -12.36 -1.93 46.14
C SER A 402 -12.27 -1.45 47.59
N LEU A 403 -11.24 -1.88 48.33
CA LEU A 403 -11.02 -1.44 49.71
C LEU A 403 -10.81 0.08 49.83
N THR A 404 -10.36 0.73 48.76
CA THR A 404 -10.18 2.17 48.64
C THR A 404 -11.49 2.96 48.59
N ASP A 405 -12.61 2.33 48.24
CA ASP A 405 -13.92 3.00 48.24
C ASP A 405 -14.50 3.17 49.67
N PHE A 406 -13.83 2.60 50.67
CA PHE A 406 -14.17 2.71 52.10
C PHE A 406 -13.23 3.62 52.90
N ALA A 407 -12.20 4.21 52.25
CA ALA A 407 -11.17 5.01 52.90
C ALA A 407 -11.47 6.52 52.84
#